data_AF-M5RWR0-F1
#
_entry.id   AF-M5RWR0-F1
#
_cell.length_a   1.000
_cell.length_b   1.000
_cell.length_c   1.000
_cell.angle_alpha   90.00
_cell.angle_beta   90.00
_cell.angle_gamma   90.00
#
_symmetry.space_group_name_H-M   'P 1'
#
loop_
_entity.id
_entity.type
_entity.pdbx_description
1 polymer ?
#
loop_
_entity_poly.entity_id
_entity_poly.type
_entity_poly.pdbx_seq_one_letter_code
_entity_poly.pdbx_strand_id
1 'polypeptide(L)'
;MDLPEVGKAVTAGEEFGEVESVKAVSPLYCPITGEVVEVHSELPDNLDQLNDDPYDFGWVIKVKVSDDSNLSSLMDAAAYKKQCAESG
;
A
#
# COMPACT_ATOMS: atom_id res chain seq x y z
N MET A 1 12.47 -0.82 4.41
CA MET A 1 11.13 -0.34 4.02
C MET A 1 10.91 0.96 4.76
N ASP A 2 10.54 1.99 4.02
CA ASP A 2 10.32 3.31 4.57
C ASP A 2 8.82 3.62 4.59
N LEU A 3 8.33 4.00 5.78
CA LEU A 3 6.92 4.28 6.04
C LEU A 3 6.71 5.78 6.35
N PRO A 4 5.55 6.35 6.00
CA PRO A 4 5.22 7.73 6.31
C PRO A 4 4.98 7.93 7.81
N GLU A 5 4.93 9.18 8.26
CA GLU A 5 4.49 9.51 9.61
C GLU A 5 2.96 9.50 9.73
N VAL A 6 2.44 9.13 10.91
CA VAL A 6 1.02 9.31 11.24
C VAL A 6 0.68 10.80 11.22
N GLY A 7 -0.45 11.15 10.59
CA GLY A 7 -0.88 12.53 10.34
C GLY A 7 -0.42 13.09 8.99
N LYS A 8 0.43 12.37 8.24
CA LYS A 8 0.83 12.79 6.89
C LYS A 8 -0.36 12.67 5.93
N ALA A 9 -0.56 13.71 5.12
CA ALA A 9 -1.48 13.65 3.98
C ALA A 9 -0.90 12.78 2.86
N VAL A 10 -1.76 11.97 2.24
CA VAL A 10 -1.44 11.12 1.08
C VAL A 10 -2.40 11.41 -0.06
N THR A 11 -1.90 11.32 -1.29
CA THR A 11 -2.67 11.60 -2.51
C THR A 11 -2.72 10.35 -3.38
N ALA A 12 -3.86 10.09 -4.02
CA ALA A 12 -3.98 8.99 -4.96
C ALA A 12 -2.94 9.11 -6.09
N GLY A 13 -2.19 8.03 -6.35
CA GLY A 13 -1.13 7.97 -7.35
C GLY A 13 0.22 8.53 -6.91
N GLU A 14 0.31 9.16 -5.74
CA GLU A 14 1.59 9.63 -5.19
C GLU A 14 2.26 8.56 -4.34
N GLU A 15 3.59 8.59 -4.33
CA GLU A 15 4.40 7.70 -3.52
C GLU A 15 4.30 8.08 -2.04
N PHE A 16 4.03 7.09 -1.18
CA PHE A 16 3.95 7.29 0.27
C PHE A 16 5.11 6.64 1.04
N GLY A 17 5.83 5.71 0.40
CA GLY A 17 6.93 4.96 0.97
C GLY A 17 7.56 4.01 -0.06
N GLU A 18 8.51 3.19 0.37
CA GLU A 18 9.20 2.23 -0.50
C GLU A 18 9.54 0.92 0.22
N VAL A 19 9.62 -0.16 -0.56
CA VAL A 19 10.06 -1.48 -0.11
C VAL A 19 11.38 -1.81 -0.78
N GLU A 20 12.42 -1.99 0.04
CA GLU A 20 13.73 -2.44 -0.41
C GLU A 20 13.89 -3.94 -0.13
N SER A 21 14.31 -4.66 -1.16
CA SER A 21 14.76 -6.05 -1.10
C SER A 21 16.23 -6.12 -1.52
N VAL A 22 16.86 -7.28 -1.35
CA VAL A 22 18.24 -7.52 -1.80
C VAL A 22 18.44 -7.39 -3.32
N LYS A 23 17.37 -7.30 -4.12
CA LYS A 23 17.43 -7.25 -5.59
C LYS A 23 16.90 -5.96 -6.19
N ALA A 24 16.02 -5.26 -5.49
CA ALA A 24 15.29 -4.13 -6.04
C ALA A 24 14.69 -3.26 -4.93
N VAL A 25 14.56 -1.97 -5.25
CA VAL A 25 13.74 -1.02 -4.51
C VAL A 25 12.44 -0.82 -5.31
N SER A 26 11.29 -0.93 -4.65
CA SER A 26 9.98 -0.71 -5.26
C SER A 26 9.25 0.40 -4.50
N PRO A 27 8.89 1.51 -5.17
CA PRO A 27 8.05 2.55 -4.57
C PRO A 27 6.63 2.02 -4.31
N LEU A 28 5.99 2.55 -3.27
CA LEU A 28 4.61 2.27 -2.89
C LEU A 28 3.74 3.50 -3.16
N TYR A 29 2.73 3.34 -4.00
CA TYR A 29 1.81 4.41 -4.38
C TYR A 29 0.51 4.31 -3.60
N CYS A 30 -0.03 5.44 -3.16
CA CYS A 30 -1.28 5.46 -2.43
C CYS A 30 -2.45 5.30 -3.42
N PRO A 31 -3.40 4.39 -3.20
CA PRO A 31 -4.55 4.23 -4.10
C PRO A 31 -5.63 5.32 -3.89
N ILE A 32 -5.56 6.08 -2.78
CA ILE A 32 -6.60 7.02 -2.35
C ILE A 32 -6.01 8.29 -1.78
N THR A 33 -6.81 9.36 -1.73
CA THR A 33 -6.43 10.62 -1.08
C THR A 33 -6.99 10.67 0.34
N GLY A 34 -6.13 10.97 1.31
CA GLY A 34 -6.48 10.89 2.72
C GLY A 34 -5.37 11.30 3.68
N GLU A 35 -5.52 10.89 4.93
CA GLU A 35 -4.54 11.11 6.00
C GLU A 35 -4.16 9.77 6.64
N VAL A 36 -2.86 9.55 6.85
CA VAL A 36 -2.35 8.35 7.54
C VAL A 36 -2.76 8.41 9.01
N VAL A 37 -3.53 7.42 9.48
CA VAL A 37 -3.95 7.33 10.88
C VAL A 37 -3.18 6.28 11.67
N GLU A 38 -2.56 5.33 10.99
CA GLU A 38 -1.77 4.26 11.61
C GLU A 38 -0.74 3.73 10.62
N VAL A 39 0.42 3.32 11.12
CA VAL A 39 1.48 2.69 10.33
C VAL A 39 1.93 1.41 11.03
N HIS A 40 2.24 0.38 10.26
CA HIS A 40 2.72 -0.88 10.82
C HIS A 40 4.21 -0.77 11.12
N SER A 41 4.55 -0.21 12.28
CA SER A 41 5.94 0.07 12.68
C SER A 41 6.84 -1.17 12.81
N GLU A 42 6.27 -2.35 13.04
CA GLU A 42 7.00 -3.63 13.14
C GLU A 42 7.26 -4.29 11.78
N LEU A 43 6.56 -3.87 10.71
CA LEU A 43 6.66 -4.49 9.39
C LEU A 43 8.06 -4.35 8.75
N PRO A 44 8.78 -3.21 8.86
CA PRO A 44 10.14 -3.09 8.34
C PRO A 44 11.13 -4.11 8.93
N ASP A 45 10.91 -4.57 10.16
CA ASP A 45 11.74 -5.60 10.81
C ASP A 45 11.25 -7.03 10.50
N ASN A 46 10.06 -7.18 9.92
CA ASN A 46 9.38 -8.46 9.66
C ASN A 46 8.95 -8.60 8.19
N LEU A 47 9.75 -8.10 7.25
CA LEU A 47 9.41 -8.08 5.81
C LEU A 47 9.12 -9.45 5.21
N ASP A 48 9.69 -10.52 5.77
CA ASP A 48 9.41 -11.89 5.32
C ASP A 48 7.92 -12.27 5.44
N GLN A 49 7.19 -11.66 6.40
CA GLN A 49 5.76 -11.89 6.60
C GLN A 49 4.91 -11.41 5.42
N LEU A 50 5.39 -10.48 4.59
CA LEU A 50 4.69 -10.06 3.37
C LEU A 50 4.53 -11.20 2.36
N ASN A 51 5.41 -12.22 2.40
CA ASN A 51 5.29 -13.37 1.51
C ASN A 51 4.22 -14.37 1.99
N ASP A 52 4.06 -14.50 3.30
CA ASP A 52 3.17 -15.49 3.91
C ASP A 52 1.75 -14.95 4.13
N ASP A 53 1.64 -13.69 4.56
CA ASP A 53 0.37 -13.04 4.90
C ASP A 53 0.39 -11.53 4.50
N PRO A 54 0.23 -11.22 3.21
CA PRO A 54 0.26 -9.85 2.71
C PRO A 54 -0.99 -9.02 3.07
N TYR A 55 -2.04 -9.65 3.60
CA TYR A 55 -3.34 -9.00 3.81
C TYR A 55 -3.65 -8.73 5.28
N ASP A 56 -3.37 -9.67 6.18
CA ASP A 56 -3.71 -9.52 7.60
C ASP A 56 -2.52 -8.96 8.38
N PHE A 57 -1.41 -9.70 8.53
CA PHE A 57 -0.21 -9.17 9.18
C PHE A 57 0.49 -8.12 8.29
N GLY A 58 0.58 -8.36 6.98
CA GLY A 58 1.32 -7.55 6.02
C GLY A 58 0.72 -6.18 5.68
N TRP A 59 -0.30 -5.71 6.41
CA TRP A 59 -0.84 -4.37 6.23
C TRP A 59 0.25 -3.31 6.47
N VAL A 60 0.27 -2.26 5.65
CA VAL A 60 1.36 -1.27 5.63
C VAL A 60 0.97 0.01 6.38
N ILE A 61 -0.14 0.63 5.98
CA ILE A 61 -0.69 1.85 6.58
C ILE A 61 -2.23 1.77 6.62
N LYS A 62 -2.83 2.49 7.56
CA LYS A 62 -4.27 2.79 7.56
C LYS A 62 -4.46 4.26 7.24
N VAL A 63 -5.38 4.52 6.32
CA VAL A 63 -5.65 5.87 5.81
C VAL A 63 -7.11 6.22 6.07
N LYS A 64 -7.34 7.39 6.66
CA LYS A 64 -8.67 8.00 6.72
C LYS A 64 -8.93 8.67 5.39
N VAL A 65 -9.96 8.20 4.68
CA VAL A 65 -10.38 8.76 3.39
C VAL A 65 -10.83 10.20 3.58
N SER A 66 -10.21 11.12 2.84
CA SER A 66 -10.61 12.53 2.79
C SER A 66 -11.37 12.87 1.51
N ASP A 67 -11.18 12.07 0.46
CA ASP A 67 -11.85 12.19 -0.83
C ASP A 67 -12.17 10.78 -1.38
N ASP A 68 -13.45 10.50 -1.59
CA ASP A 68 -13.97 9.20 -2.03
C ASP A 68 -14.07 9.06 -3.56
N SER A 69 -13.78 10.13 -4.32
CA SER A 69 -13.90 10.15 -5.79
C SER A 69 -13.08 9.05 -6.47
N ASN A 70 -11.90 8.75 -5.93
CA ASN A 70 -10.99 7.72 -6.45
C ASN A 70 -11.36 6.29 -6.03
N LEU A 71 -12.30 6.07 -5.12
CA LEU A 71 -12.69 4.71 -4.73
C LEU A 71 -13.36 3.95 -5.88
N SER A 72 -14.09 4.68 -6.73
CA SER A 72 -14.81 4.11 -7.88
C SER A 72 -13.90 3.67 -9.04
N SER A 73 -12.64 4.15 -9.08
CA SER A 73 -11.66 3.76 -10.09
C SER A 73 -10.85 2.53 -9.70
N LEU A 74 -11.00 2.05 -8.46
CA LEU A 74 -10.33 0.84 -7.98
C LEU A 74 -10.97 -0.41 -8.58
N MET A 75 -10.13 -1.42 -8.80
CA MET A 75 -10.56 -2.72 -9.31
C MET A 75 -11.15 -3.56 -8.19
N ASP A 76 -12.23 -4.28 -8.50
CA ASP A 76 -12.67 -5.38 -7.65
C ASP A 76 -11.72 -6.59 -7.76
N ALA A 77 -11.91 -7.59 -6.91
CA ALA A 77 -11.06 -8.78 -6.87
C ALA A 77 -11.05 -9.58 -8.20
N ALA A 78 -12.17 -9.61 -8.92
CA ALA A 78 -12.26 -10.36 -10.18
C ALA A 78 -11.53 -9.63 -11.32
N ALA A 79 -11.72 -8.32 -11.42
CA ALA A 79 -11.03 -7.44 -12.36
C ALA A 79 -9.51 -7.46 -12.13
N TYR A 80 -9.07 -7.35 -10.87
CA TYR A 80 -7.64 -7.39 -10.53
C TYR A 80 -7.01 -8.75 -10.85
N LYS A 81 -7.68 -9.86 -10.51
CA LYS A 81 -7.20 -11.20 -10.85
C LYS A 81 -7.04 -11.39 -12.36
N LYS A 82 -7.96 -10.86 -13.15
CA LYS A 82 -7.87 -10.88 -14.62
C LYS A 82 -6.65 -10.07 -15.10
N GLN A 83 -6.47 -8.85 -14.60
CA GLN A 83 -5.31 -8.01 -14.94
C GLN A 83 -3.98 -8.72 -14.67
N CYS A 84 -3.83 -9.37 -13.51
CA CYS A 84 -2.62 -10.11 -13.16
C CYS A 84 -2.34 -11.29 -14.11
N ALA A 85 -3.38 -11.99 -14.59
CA ALA A 85 -3.22 -13.08 -15.53
C ALA A 85 -2.83 -12.61 -16.95
N GLU A 86 -3.18 -11.37 -17.31
CA GLU A 86 -2.87 -10.78 -18.62
C GLU A 86 -1.52 -10.04 -18.66
N SER A 87 -1.02 -9.61 -17.49
CA SER A 87 0.20 -8.79 -17.36
C SER A 87 1.44 -9.55 -16.91
N GLY A 88 1.31 -10.86 -16.62
CA GLY A 88 2.41 -11.77 -16.28
C GLY A 88 2.99 -12.46 -17.51
#